data_AF-D6R910-F1
#
_entry.id   AF-D6R910-F1
#
_cell.length_a   1.000
_cell.length_b   1.000
_cell.length_c   1.000
_cell.angle_alpha   90.00
_cell.angle_beta   90.00
_cell.angle_gamma   90.00
#
_symmetry.space_group_name_H-M   'P 1'
#
loop_
_entity.id
_entity.type
_entity.pdbx_description
1 polymer ?
#
loop_
_entity_poly.entity_id
_entity_poly.type
_entity_poly.pdbx_seq_one_letter_code
_entity_poly.pdbx_strand_id
1 'polypeptide(L)'
;MKVLKKATLKVRDRVRSKMERDILAEVNHPFIVKLHYAFQTEGKLYLILDFLRGGDLFTRLSKEVMFTEEDVKFYLAELALALDHLHSLGIIYRDLKPENILLDEEGHIKITDFGLSKEAIDHDK
;
A
#
# COMPACT_ATOMS: atom_id res chain seq x y z
N MET A 1 -3.83 -11.45 -2.53
CA MET A 1 -5.04 -11.51 -1.66
C MET A 1 -4.63 -11.31 -0.21
N LYS A 2 -5.23 -10.33 0.49
CA LYS A 2 -5.03 -10.10 1.93
C LYS A 2 -6.24 -10.64 2.69
N VAL A 3 -6.00 -11.38 3.78
CA VAL A 3 -7.07 -11.98 4.62
C VAL A 3 -6.88 -11.55 6.07
N LEU A 4 -7.90 -10.91 6.66
CA LEU A 4 -7.88 -10.48 8.05
C LEU A 4 -8.92 -11.22 8.88
N LYS A 5 -8.53 -11.79 10.03
CA LYS A 5 -9.42 -12.55 10.93
C LYS A 5 -10.13 -11.61 11.93
N LYS A 6 -11.46 -11.56 11.90
CA LYS A 6 -12.28 -10.65 12.74
C LYS A 6 -12.24 -10.94 14.24
N ALA A 7 -12.01 -12.20 14.62
CA ALA A 7 -11.96 -12.64 16.02
C ALA A 7 -10.70 -12.16 16.75
N THR A 8 -9.60 -11.93 16.04
CA THR A 8 -8.33 -11.48 16.59
C THR A 8 -8.11 -9.97 16.48
N LEU A 9 -8.96 -9.27 15.73
CA LEU A 9 -8.87 -7.82 15.57
C LEU A 9 -9.41 -7.13 16.81
N LYS A 10 -8.57 -6.37 17.51
CA LYS A 10 -9.04 -5.39 18.49
C LYS A 10 -9.95 -4.38 17.76
N VAL A 11 -10.83 -3.70 18.50
CA VAL A 11 -11.74 -2.68 17.93
C VAL A 11 -10.99 -1.69 17.03
N ARG A 12 -9.80 -1.25 17.48
CA ARG A 12 -8.91 -0.36 16.73
C ARG A 12 -8.43 -0.95 15.38
N ASP A 13 -8.17 -2.25 15.32
CA ASP A 13 -7.69 -2.90 14.10
C ASP A 13 -8.82 -3.13 13.09
N ARG A 14 -10.07 -3.27 13.55
CA ARG A 14 -11.25 -3.26 12.66
C ARG A 14 -11.43 -1.92 11.98
N VAL A 15 -11.29 -0.81 12.72
CA VAL A 15 -11.36 0.55 12.16
C VAL A 15 -10.27 0.76 11.12
N ARG A 16 -9.03 0.33 11.41
CA ARG A 16 -7.91 0.37 10.46
C ARG A 16 -8.17 -0.43 9.19
N SER A 17 -8.70 -1.65 9.32
CA SER A 17 -9.00 -2.50 8.16
C SER A 17 -10.08 -1.88 7.26
N LYS A 18 -11.06 -1.20 7.87
CA LYS A 18 -12.11 -0.49 7.15
C LYS A 18 -11.54 0.70 6.36
N MET A 19 -10.70 1.50 7.03
CA MET A 19 -10.03 2.66 6.45
C MET A 19 -9.06 2.27 5.34
N GLU A 20 -8.28 1.19 5.52
CA GLU A 20 -7.40 0.65 4.47
C GLU A 20 -8.20 0.31 3.20
N ARG A 21 -9.36 -0.35 3.35
CA ARG A 21 -10.23 -0.65 2.21
C ARG A 21 -10.79 0.63 1.56
N ASP A 22 -11.20 1.61 2.35
CA ASP A 22 -11.73 2.87 1.82
C ASP A 22 -10.69 3.64 1.02
N ILE A 23 -9.47 3.80 1.56
CA ILE A 23 -8.32 4.39 0.85
C ILE A 23 -8.05 3.65 -0.47
N LEU A 24 -7.96 2.32 -0.41
CA LEU A 24 -7.68 1.52 -1.61
C LEU A 24 -8.80 1.54 -2.65
N ALA A 25 -10.02 1.91 -2.27
CA ALA A 25 -11.14 2.06 -3.20
C ALA A 25 -11.18 3.45 -3.86
N GLU A 26 -10.65 4.47 -3.19
CA GLU A 26 -10.57 5.84 -3.69
C GLU A 26 -9.35 6.09 -4.59
N VAL A 27 -8.22 5.48 -4.24
CA VAL A 27 -6.94 5.71 -4.91
C VAL A 27 -6.89 5.00 -6.26
N ASN A 28 -6.45 5.73 -7.30
CA ASN A 28 -6.21 5.19 -8.63
C ASN A 28 -4.95 5.81 -9.23
N HIS A 29 -3.83 5.10 -9.13
CA HIS A 29 -2.52 5.58 -9.55
C HIS A 29 -1.64 4.43 -10.07
N PRO A 30 -0.82 4.62 -11.13
CA PRO A 30 0.02 3.55 -11.68
C PRO A 30 0.98 2.93 -10.65
N PHE A 31 1.46 3.71 -9.68
CA PHE A 31 2.42 3.27 -8.66
C PHE A 31 1.79 2.93 -7.30
N ILE A 32 0.49 2.61 -7.28
CA ILE A 32 -0.21 2.16 -6.08
C ILE A 32 -0.97 0.88 -6.41
N VAL A 33 -0.99 -0.08 -5.49
CA VAL A 33 -1.69 -1.35 -5.66
C VAL A 33 -3.20 -1.12 -5.86
N LYS A 34 -3.78 -1.78 -6.87
CA LYS A 34 -5.22 -1.68 -7.11
C LYS A 34 -6.01 -2.68 -6.27
N LEU A 35 -7.12 -2.22 -5.70
CA LEU A 35 -8.17 -3.08 -5.15
C LEU A 35 -9.17 -3.45 -6.23
N HIS A 36 -9.32 -4.75 -6.49
CA HIS A 36 -10.30 -5.29 -7.43
C HIS A 36 -11.63 -5.62 -6.75
N TYR A 37 -11.56 -6.25 -5.57
CA TYR A 37 -12.73 -6.66 -4.82
C TYR A 37 -12.47 -6.59 -3.31
N ALA A 38 -13.50 -6.22 -2.56
CA ALA A 38 -13.51 -6.33 -1.10
C ALA A 38 -14.80 -7.01 -0.65
N PHE A 39 -14.68 -8.07 0.16
CA PHE A 39 -15.82 -8.80 0.69
C PHE A 39 -15.51 -9.39 2.07
N GLN A 40 -16.53 -9.92 2.73
CA GLN A 40 -16.41 -10.44 4.07
C GLN A 40 -17.26 -11.68 4.30
N THR A 41 -16.79 -12.54 5.21
CA THR A 41 -17.57 -13.62 5.82
C THR A 41 -17.79 -13.30 7.30
N GLU A 42 -18.49 -14.15 8.04
CA GLU A 42 -18.72 -13.96 9.47
C GLU A 42 -17.40 -13.74 10.25
N GLY A 43 -16.35 -14.51 9.91
CA GLY A 43 -15.08 -14.48 10.62
C GLY A 43 -13.93 -13.73 9.94
N LYS A 44 -14.06 -13.29 8.67
CA LYS A 44 -12.91 -12.77 7.90
C LYS A 44 -13.28 -11.60 6.97
N LEU A 45 -12.30 -10.73 6.73
CA LEU A 45 -12.30 -9.72 5.66
C LEU A 45 -11.31 -10.15 4.57
N TYR A 46 -11.68 -9.91 3.31
CA TYR A 46 -10.90 -10.26 2.14
C TYR A 46 -10.71 -9.03 1.26
N LEU A 47 -9.45 -8.72 0.93
CA LEU A 47 -9.08 -7.70 -0.05
C LEU A 47 -8.37 -8.39 -1.21
N ILE A 48 -8.95 -8.28 -2.40
CA ILE A 48 -8.40 -8.82 -3.64
C ILE A 48 -7.66 -7.68 -4.34
N LEU A 49 -6.34 -7.78 -4.31
CA LEU A 49 -5.40 -6.78 -4.79
C LEU A 49 -4.67 -7.30 -6.03
N ASP A 50 -3.99 -6.42 -6.76
CA ASP A 50 -3.01 -6.84 -7.78
C ASP A 50 -2.05 -7.88 -7.22
N PHE A 51 -1.59 -8.78 -8.09
CA PHE A 51 -0.51 -9.69 -7.79
C PHE A 51 0.78 -9.19 -8.47
N LEU A 52 1.72 -8.73 -7.66
CA LEU A 52 2.98 -8.13 -8.11
C LEU A 52 4.07 -9.20 -8.09
N ARG A 53 4.49 -9.62 -9.30
CA ARG A 53 5.36 -10.79 -9.52
C ARG A 53 6.82 -10.53 -9.15
N GLY A 54 7.25 -9.27 -9.10
CA GLY A 54 8.63 -8.88 -8.84
C GLY A 54 9.04 -8.95 -7.36
N GLY A 55 8.09 -9.22 -6.45
CA GLY A 55 8.36 -9.26 -5.01
C GLY A 55 8.52 -7.86 -4.40
N ASP A 56 9.10 -7.78 -3.21
CA ASP A 56 9.34 -6.50 -2.52
C ASP A 56 10.75 -5.93 -2.82
N LEU A 57 10.84 -4.61 -2.73
CA LEU A 57 12.07 -3.86 -2.96
C LEU A 57 13.13 -4.18 -1.90
N PHE A 58 12.72 -4.55 -0.68
CA PHE A 58 13.61 -5.01 0.39
C PHE A 58 14.43 -6.24 -0.04
N THR A 59 13.79 -7.25 -0.63
CA THR A 59 14.41 -8.48 -1.09
C THR A 59 15.38 -8.20 -2.23
N ARG A 60 15.03 -7.27 -3.12
CA ARG A 60 15.92 -6.84 -4.20
C ARG A 60 17.15 -6.12 -3.64
N LEU A 61 16.96 -5.16 -2.76
CA LEU A 61 18.04 -4.42 -2.09
C LEU A 61 18.96 -5.36 -1.31
N SER A 62 18.40 -6.36 -0.61
CA SER A 62 19.17 -7.34 0.17
C SER A 62 20.09 -8.20 -0.70
N LYS A 63 19.72 -8.47 -1.96
CA LYS A 63 20.54 -9.23 -2.91
C LYS A 63 21.64 -8.38 -3.53
N GLU A 64 21.36 -7.12 -3.81
CA GLU A 64 22.28 -6.20 -4.48
C GLU A 64 23.22 -5.46 -3.49
N VAL A 65 22.95 -5.54 -2.18
CA VAL A 65 23.63 -4.82 -1.08
C VAL A 65 23.36 -3.32 -1.11
N MET A 66 23.55 -2.67 -2.26
CA MET A 66 23.15 -1.29 -2.53
C MET A 66 22.75 -1.12 -4.00
N PHE A 67 21.80 -0.23 -4.22
CA PHE A 67 21.42 0.22 -5.56
C PHE A 67 22.37 1.29 -6.08
N THR A 68 22.46 1.39 -7.42
CA THR A 68 23.16 2.49 -8.07
C THR A 68 22.34 3.79 -7.93
N GLU A 69 22.98 4.94 -8.17
CA GLU A 69 22.24 6.22 -8.17
C GLU A 69 21.11 6.22 -9.22
N GLU A 70 21.32 5.58 -10.37
CA GLU A 70 20.32 5.51 -11.43
C GLU A 70 19.09 4.70 -11.01
N ASP A 71 19.29 3.55 -10.37
CA ASP A 71 18.21 2.74 -9.79
C ASP A 71 17.45 3.50 -8.70
N VAL A 72 18.18 4.16 -7.79
CA VAL A 72 17.58 4.95 -6.71
C VAL A 72 16.73 6.08 -7.28
N LYS A 73 17.24 6.79 -8.28
CA LYS A 73 16.55 7.89 -8.95
C LYS A 73 15.26 7.42 -9.63
N PHE A 74 15.31 6.26 -10.28
CA PHE A 74 14.14 5.64 -10.89
C PHE A 74 13.05 5.33 -9.84
N TYR A 75 13.38 4.56 -8.79
CA TYR A 75 12.40 4.20 -7.77
C TYR A 75 11.87 5.38 -6.97
N LEU A 76 12.73 6.33 -6.62
CA LEU A 76 12.31 7.51 -5.86
C LEU A 76 11.43 8.45 -6.68
N ALA A 77 11.62 8.54 -8.00
CA ALA A 77 10.74 9.33 -8.86
C ALA A 77 9.32 8.76 -8.88
N GLU A 78 9.17 7.46 -9.07
CA GLU A 78 7.86 6.79 -9.03
C GLU A 78 7.21 6.88 -7.64
N LEU A 79 8.01 6.69 -6.59
CA LEU A 79 7.55 6.79 -5.21
C LEU A 79 7.08 8.21 -4.87
N ALA A 80 7.79 9.23 -5.32
CA ALA A 80 7.40 10.62 -5.13
C ALA A 80 6.04 10.92 -5.77
N LEU A 81 5.79 10.43 -6.99
CA LEU A 81 4.50 10.59 -7.67
C LEU A 81 3.37 9.87 -6.94
N ALA A 82 3.61 8.65 -6.44
CA ALA A 82 2.63 7.92 -5.65
C ALA A 82 2.28 8.66 -4.34
N LEU A 83 3.27 9.17 -3.63
CA LEU A 83 3.08 9.91 -2.38
C LEU A 83 2.39 11.26 -2.63
N ASP A 84 2.75 11.97 -3.68
CA ASP A 84 2.08 13.22 -4.08
C ASP A 84 0.60 12.99 -4.39
N HIS A 85 0.27 11.90 -5.11
CA HIS A 85 -1.11 11.52 -5.36
C HIS A 85 -1.88 11.26 -4.05
N LEU A 86 -1.30 10.51 -3.11
CA LEU A 86 -1.93 10.27 -1.80
C LEU A 86 -2.14 11.58 -1.03
N HIS A 87 -1.14 12.46 -1.01
CA HIS A 87 -1.23 13.75 -0.36
C HIS A 87 -2.30 14.66 -1.01
N SER A 88 -2.49 14.57 -2.33
CA SER A 88 -3.54 15.31 -3.04
C SER A 88 -4.96 14.90 -2.62
N LEU A 89 -5.12 13.66 -2.14
CA LEU A 89 -6.36 13.12 -1.55
C LEU A 89 -6.42 13.32 -0.02
N GLY A 90 -5.45 14.02 0.56
CA GLY A 90 -5.37 14.21 2.01
C GLY A 90 -4.98 12.94 2.78
N ILE A 91 -4.34 11.95 2.13
CA ILE A 91 -3.96 10.68 2.75
C ILE A 91 -2.46 10.70 3.09
N ILE A 92 -2.14 10.42 4.36
CA ILE A 92 -0.75 10.27 4.83
C ILE A 92 -0.45 8.76 4.94
N TYR A 93 0.54 8.27 4.18
CA TYR A 93 0.84 6.83 4.09
C TYR A 93 1.42 6.24 5.39
N ARG A 94 2.37 6.95 6.03
CA ARG A 94 3.01 6.68 7.33
C ARG A 94 3.82 5.39 7.53
N ASP A 95 3.72 4.39 6.65
CA ASP A 95 4.50 3.13 6.77
C ASP A 95 5.45 2.93 5.59
N LEU A 96 6.19 3.98 5.24
CA LEU A 96 7.14 3.93 4.13
C LEU A 96 8.39 3.14 4.51
N LYS A 97 8.53 1.97 3.91
CA LYS A 97 9.68 1.07 4.04
C LYS A 97 9.78 0.16 2.81
N PRO A 98 10.98 -0.37 2.48
CA PRO A 98 11.19 -1.18 1.28
C PRO A 98 10.30 -2.43 1.18
N GLU A 99 9.86 -2.98 2.31
CA GLU A 99 8.95 -4.15 2.38
C GLU A 99 7.54 -3.83 1.83
N ASN A 100 7.12 -2.56 1.89
CA ASN A 100 5.82 -2.13 1.40
C ASN A 100 5.87 -1.53 -0.02
N ILE A 101 7.03 -1.62 -0.69
CA ILE A 101 7.22 -1.21 -2.07
C ILE A 101 7.39 -2.49 -2.89
N LEU A 102 6.36 -2.87 -3.64
CA LEU A 102 6.37 -4.07 -4.47
C LEU A 102 6.77 -3.73 -5.90
N LEU A 103 7.29 -4.72 -6.63
CA LEU A 103 7.66 -4.60 -8.03
C LEU A 103 6.69 -5.41 -8.90
N ASP A 104 6.18 -4.82 -9.97
CA ASP A 104 5.43 -5.55 -10.98
C ASP A 104 6.35 -6.39 -11.91
N GLU A 105 5.80 -6.90 -13.01
CA GLU A 105 6.55 -7.74 -13.95
C GLU A 105 7.49 -6.97 -14.87
N GLU A 106 7.31 -5.66 -14.99
CA GLU A 106 8.16 -4.75 -15.76
C GLU A 106 9.22 -4.09 -14.86
N GLY A 107 9.07 -4.20 -13.54
CA GLY A 107 9.99 -3.67 -12.53
C GLY A 107 9.59 -2.29 -12.00
N HIS A 108 8.38 -1.82 -12.30
CA HIS A 108 7.83 -0.58 -11.73
C HIS A 108 7.34 -0.80 -10.31
N ILE A 109 7.44 0.23 -9.48
CA ILE A 109 7.02 0.12 -8.08
C ILE A 109 5.52 0.27 -7.92
N LYS A 110 4.97 -0.42 -6.91
CA LYS A 110 3.65 -0.15 -6.36
C LYS A 110 3.67 -0.14 -4.84
N ILE A 111 3.20 0.94 -4.26
CA ILE A 111 2.95 1.02 -2.81
C ILE A 111 1.81 0.07 -2.43
N THR A 112 2.01 -0.69 -1.34
CA THR A 112 1.01 -1.59 -0.75
C THR A 112 0.84 -1.34 0.75
N ASP A 113 -0.03 -2.10 1.41
CA ASP A 113 -0.29 -2.09 2.86
C ASP A 113 -0.62 -0.70 3.46
N PHE A 114 -1.88 -0.30 3.35
CA PHE A 114 -2.37 0.99 3.85
C PHE A 114 -2.92 0.90 5.29
N GLY A 115 -2.62 -0.18 6.02
CA GLY A 115 -3.16 -0.44 7.36
C GLY A 115 -2.78 0.59 8.43
N LEU A 116 -1.72 1.37 8.19
CA LEU A 116 -1.24 2.45 9.06
C LEU A 116 -1.45 3.86 8.48
N SER A 117 -2.01 3.98 7.29
CA SER A 117 -2.29 5.28 6.68
C SER A 117 -3.37 6.05 7.44
N LYS A 118 -3.52 7.35 7.17
CA LYS A 118 -4.50 8.22 7.85
C LYS A 118 -4.91 9.38 6.94
N GLU A 119 -6.20 9.65 6.87
CA GLU A 119 -6.75 10.88 6.32
C GLU A 119 -6.37 12.05 7.24
N ALA A 120 -5.74 13.08 6.65
CA ALA A 120 -5.22 14.27 7.31
C ALA A 120 -6.33 15.28 7.67
N ILE A 121 -7.49 15.19 7.03
CA ILE A 121 -8.61 16.09 7.25
C ILE A 121 -9.55 15.43 8.26
N ASP A 122 -9.49 15.87 9.52
CA ASP A 122 -10.61 15.65 10.44
C ASP A 122 -11.80 16.45 9.92
N HIS A 123 -12.92 15.77 9.66
CA HIS A 123 -14.20 16.41 9.33
C HIS A 123 -14.86 17.09 10.55
N ASP A 124 -14.14 17.24 11.66
CA ASP A 124 -14.60 18.01 12.83
C ASP A 124 -14.25 19.49 12.65
N LYS A 125 -15.11 20.19 11.89
CA LYS A 125 -15.36 21.64 12.03
C LYS A 125 -16.85 21.91 12.02
#